data_AF-A2GW68-F1
#
_entry.id   AF-A2GW68-F1
#
_cell.length_a   1.000
_cell.length_b   1.000
_cell.length_c   1.000
_cell.angle_alpha   90.00
_cell.angle_beta   90.00
_cell.angle_gamma   90.00
#
_symmetry.space_group_name_H-M   'P 1'
#
loop_
_entity.id
_entity.type
_entity.pdbx_description
1 polymer ?
#
loop_
_entity_poly.entity_id
_entity_poly.type
_entity_poly.pdbx_seq_one_letter_code
_entity_poly.pdbx_strand_id
1 'polypeptide(L)'
;MGKEARSAAVPLICILTQTSKEIHSSIMARFSTFSMPYASVALDEGTTQKRSLLDFVLENTCFPIQSYPAHTERMTGLKTANYTLAINNGLKAIHDCHVQIGCVMVDGRTAQLAALTGKDNSILALSKVQWMKEIIVVPCICHRVHNAYKAAMNHPAISPLKDQLLEVAEICRQHVEVFGSRCPSNVETRWVSFIYPLHFIWTKRAKVTLFHSIPDGTEDLYKCSVIFASLVLIFEDPKSPLSRVYPCIYNAMKALEELDAENNRFARIFRDILLEKTIH
;
A
#
# COMPACT_ATOMS: atom_id res chain seq x y z
N MET A 1 -26.00 -18.08 38.63
CA MET A 1 -24.70 -18.11 37.91
C MET A 1 -24.27 -16.76 37.29
N GLY A 2 -24.65 -15.59 37.85
CA GLY A 2 -24.48 -14.29 37.15
C GLY A 2 -23.57 -13.25 37.81
N LYS A 3 -23.11 -13.46 39.06
CA LYS A 3 -22.28 -12.49 39.81
C LYS A 3 -20.81 -12.90 39.92
N GLU A 4 -20.51 -14.18 40.13
CA GLU A 4 -19.13 -14.68 40.25
C GLU A 4 -18.35 -14.62 38.92
N ALA A 5 -19.00 -14.92 37.79
CA ALA A 5 -18.38 -14.80 36.46
C ALA A 5 -18.01 -13.34 36.10
N ARG A 6 -18.80 -12.35 36.57
CA ARG A 6 -18.48 -10.91 36.40
C ARG A 6 -17.36 -10.46 37.33
N SER A 7 -17.28 -11.02 38.53
CA SER A 7 -16.24 -10.73 39.52
C SER A 7 -14.85 -11.23 39.11
N ALA A 8 -14.76 -12.37 38.41
CA ALA A 8 -13.49 -12.92 37.90
C ALA A 8 -13.06 -12.30 36.55
N ALA A 9 -14.00 -11.76 35.77
CA ALA A 9 -13.71 -11.09 34.50
C ALA A 9 -13.01 -9.73 34.67
N VAL A 10 -13.28 -8.98 35.74
CA VAL A 10 -12.66 -7.67 36.00
C VAL A 10 -11.15 -7.80 36.27
N PRO A 11 -10.66 -8.73 37.13
CA PRO A 11 -9.23 -8.99 37.28
C PRO A 11 -8.55 -9.40 35.97
N LEU A 12 -9.20 -10.27 35.18
CA LEU A 12 -8.62 -10.74 33.92
C LEU A 12 -8.47 -9.61 32.89
N ILE A 13 -9.48 -8.74 32.74
CA ILE A 13 -9.40 -7.57 31.85
C ILE A 13 -8.28 -6.61 32.29
N CYS A 14 -8.13 -6.37 33.59
CA CYS A 14 -7.05 -5.54 34.12
C CYS A 14 -5.67 -6.14 33.83
N ILE A 15 -5.50 -7.45 34.05
CA ILE A 15 -4.25 -8.17 33.73
C ILE A 15 -3.95 -8.06 32.23
N LEU A 16 -4.92 -8.40 31.37
CA LEU A 16 -4.73 -8.32 29.91
C LEU A 16 -4.38 -6.90 29.45
N THR A 17 -5.05 -5.88 30.00
CA THR A 17 -4.75 -4.48 29.68
C THR A 17 -3.35 -4.09 30.13
N GLN A 18 -2.95 -4.49 31.33
CA GLN A 18 -1.63 -4.18 31.88
C GLN A 18 -0.53 -4.89 31.10
N THR A 19 -0.67 -6.19 30.85
CA THR A 19 0.26 -6.96 30.02
C THR A 19 0.35 -6.38 28.61
N SER A 20 -0.76 -5.97 28.01
CA SER A 20 -0.75 -5.32 26.70
C SER A 20 0.03 -4.01 26.71
N LYS A 21 -0.11 -3.19 27.77
CA LYS A 21 0.67 -1.94 27.92
C LYS A 21 2.16 -2.23 28.08
N GLU A 22 2.52 -3.23 28.88
CA GLU A 22 3.92 -3.63 29.08
C GLU A 22 4.55 -4.12 27.78
N ILE A 23 3.86 -4.97 27.02
CA ILE A 23 4.30 -5.42 25.69
C ILE A 23 4.46 -4.22 24.76
N HIS A 24 3.46 -3.33 24.71
CA HIS A 24 3.51 -2.15 23.86
C HIS A 24 4.70 -1.24 24.21
N SER A 25 4.88 -0.88 25.48
CA SER A 25 6.00 -0.08 25.94
C SER A 25 7.35 -0.74 25.67
N SER A 26 7.45 -2.06 25.85
CA SER A 26 8.66 -2.82 25.53
C SER A 26 9.01 -2.76 24.04
N ILE A 27 8.01 -2.86 23.15
CA ILE A 27 8.23 -2.76 21.70
C ILE A 27 8.61 -1.32 21.32
N MET A 28 7.89 -0.31 21.82
CA MET A 28 8.22 1.11 21.56
C MET A 28 9.65 1.45 22.00
N ALA A 29 10.09 0.93 23.14
CA ALA A 29 11.46 1.14 23.63
C ALA A 29 12.54 0.61 22.67
N ARG A 30 12.23 -0.41 21.85
CA ARG A 30 13.15 -0.90 20.81
C ARG A 30 13.37 0.14 19.71
N PHE A 31 12.36 0.95 19.41
CA PHE A 31 12.41 2.05 18.43
C PHE A 31 12.99 3.36 18.99
N SER A 32 13.17 3.47 20.31
CA SER A 32 13.73 4.65 20.98
C SER A 32 15.19 4.46 21.42
N THR A 33 15.91 3.48 20.86
CA THR A 33 17.29 3.17 21.26
C THR A 33 18.29 4.15 20.63
N PHE A 34 19.42 4.40 21.29
CA PHE A 34 20.47 5.28 20.73
C PHE A 34 21.01 4.77 19.38
N SER A 35 21.07 3.45 19.20
CA SER A 35 21.44 2.83 17.91
C SER A 35 20.47 3.17 16.79
N MET A 36 19.23 3.52 17.08
CA MET A 36 18.20 3.86 16.10
C MET A 36 17.77 5.32 16.27
N PRO A 37 18.55 6.27 15.72
CA PRO A 37 18.31 7.69 15.96
C PRO A 37 17.01 8.20 15.36
N TYR A 38 16.45 7.50 14.37
CA TYR A 38 15.18 7.85 13.71
C TYR A 38 14.43 6.58 13.27
N ALA A 39 13.10 6.65 13.32
CA ALA A 39 12.17 5.68 12.75
C ALA A 39 11.33 6.31 11.63
N SER A 40 10.83 5.47 10.73
CA SER A 40 9.83 5.83 9.73
C SER A 40 8.45 5.50 10.25
N VAL A 41 7.45 6.32 9.91
CA VAL A 41 6.04 6.06 10.25
C VAL A 41 5.25 5.94 8.96
N ALA A 42 4.72 4.75 8.67
CA ALA A 42 3.75 4.57 7.60
C ALA A 42 2.33 4.89 8.12
N LEU A 43 1.59 5.70 7.37
CA LEU A 43 0.19 6.01 7.67
C LEU A 43 -0.72 5.20 6.74
N ASP A 44 -1.48 4.27 7.31
CA ASP A 44 -2.42 3.43 6.57
C ASP A 44 -3.87 3.75 6.97
N GLU A 45 -4.74 3.96 5.98
CA GLU A 45 -6.14 4.28 6.19
C GLU A 45 -7.02 3.05 5.97
N GLY A 46 -7.61 2.57 7.06
CA GLY A 46 -8.55 1.44 7.05
C GLY A 46 -9.98 1.86 7.36
N THR A 47 -10.95 1.06 6.91
CA THR A 47 -12.33 1.14 7.43
C THR A 47 -12.76 -0.21 7.98
N THR A 48 -13.02 -0.25 9.29
CA THR A 48 -13.46 -1.45 10.00
C THR A 48 -14.78 -1.17 10.71
N GLN A 49 -15.79 -2.01 10.49
CA GLN A 49 -17.13 -1.87 11.12
C GLN A 49 -17.72 -0.44 10.98
N LYS A 50 -17.62 0.16 9.79
CA LYS A 50 -18.07 1.55 9.49
C LYS A 50 -17.31 2.64 10.26
N ARG A 51 -16.14 2.34 10.82
CA ARG A 51 -15.25 3.31 11.45
C ARG A 51 -14.01 3.46 10.60
N SER A 52 -13.74 4.69 10.17
CA SER A 52 -12.48 5.03 9.52
C SER A 52 -11.40 5.16 10.59
N LEU A 53 -10.26 4.53 10.33
CA LEU A 53 -9.09 4.46 11.20
C LEU A 53 -7.87 4.93 10.42
N LEU A 54 -6.94 5.56 11.12
CA LEU A 54 -5.62 5.88 10.62
C LEU A 54 -4.59 5.17 11.52
N ASP A 55 -3.96 4.16 10.96
CA ASP A 55 -2.93 3.37 11.63
C ASP A 55 -1.56 4.02 11.40
N PHE A 56 -0.76 4.04 12.46
CA PHE A 56 0.60 4.57 12.47
C PHE A 56 1.54 3.39 12.71
N VAL A 57 2.19 2.93 11.63
CA VAL A 57 3.07 1.77 11.67
C VAL A 57 4.51 2.24 11.71
N LEU A 58 5.23 1.87 12.78
CA LEU A 58 6.67 2.13 12.91
C LEU A 58 7.45 1.13 12.07
N GLU A 59 8.37 1.64 11.27
CA GLU A 59 9.23 0.87 10.39
C GLU A 59 10.68 1.36 10.47
N ASN A 60 11.62 0.45 10.25
CA ASN A 60 13.02 0.82 10.09
C ASN A 60 13.74 -0.21 9.21
N THR A 61 14.16 0.21 8.02
CA THR A 61 14.86 -0.66 7.06
C THR A 61 16.31 -0.93 7.43
N CYS A 62 16.91 -0.09 8.28
CA CYS A 62 18.32 -0.17 8.67
C CYS A 62 18.55 -1.13 9.86
N PHE A 63 17.50 -1.49 10.58
CA PHE A 63 17.57 -2.39 11.74
C PHE A 63 16.61 -3.58 11.55
N PRO A 64 16.98 -4.80 11.98
CA PRO A 64 16.15 -5.99 11.84
C PRO A 64 15.03 -6.02 12.88
N ILE A 65 14.16 -5.01 12.88
CA ILE A 65 13.01 -4.91 13.75
C ILE A 65 11.76 -5.02 12.88
N GLN A 66 10.77 -5.77 13.37
CA GLN A 66 9.51 -5.96 12.68
C GLN A 66 8.68 -4.68 12.72
N SER A 67 8.01 -4.35 11.62
CA SER A 67 7.03 -3.26 11.58
C SER A 67 6.00 -3.42 12.70
N TYR A 68 5.63 -2.31 13.32
CA TYR A 68 4.77 -2.33 14.50
C TYR A 68 3.66 -1.28 14.42
N PRO A 69 2.36 -1.66 14.50
CA PRO A 69 1.26 -0.70 14.59
C PRO A 69 1.30 -0.02 15.96
N ALA A 70 1.98 1.12 16.02
CA ALA A 70 2.29 1.83 17.25
C ALA A 70 1.09 2.62 17.77
N HIS A 71 0.25 3.13 16.87
CA HIS A 71 -0.93 3.89 17.25
C HIS A 71 -2.03 3.71 16.21
N THR A 72 -3.29 3.79 16.65
CA THR A 72 -4.45 3.83 15.76
C THR A 72 -5.33 4.98 16.21
N GLU A 73 -5.54 5.93 15.30
CA GLU A 73 -6.43 7.06 15.55
C GLU A 73 -7.75 6.86 14.82
N ARG A 74 -8.86 7.12 15.51
CA ARG A 74 -10.18 7.10 14.86
C ARG A 74 -10.38 8.38 14.05
N MET A 75 -10.60 8.22 12.75
CA MET A 75 -10.90 9.34 11.86
C MET A 75 -12.36 9.77 11.97
N THR A 76 -12.59 11.07 12.07
CA THR A 76 -13.93 11.70 12.07
C THR A 76 -14.42 12.08 10.67
N GLY A 77 -13.59 11.87 9.64
CA GLY A 77 -13.90 12.02 8.22
C GLY A 77 -12.62 12.22 7.39
N LEU A 78 -12.76 12.51 6.09
CA LEU A 78 -11.65 12.48 5.12
C LEU A 78 -11.21 13.87 4.62
N LYS A 79 -11.51 14.94 5.38
CA LYS A 79 -11.10 16.32 5.06
C LYS A 79 -9.76 16.64 5.70
N THR A 80 -9.05 17.64 5.15
CA THR A 80 -7.73 18.10 5.64
C THR A 80 -7.71 18.32 7.16
N ALA A 81 -8.68 19.05 7.72
CA ALA A 81 -8.74 19.31 9.16
C ALA A 81 -8.81 18.04 10.02
N ASN A 82 -9.46 16.99 9.53
CA ASN A 82 -9.59 15.72 10.25
C ASN A 82 -8.25 14.96 10.23
N TYR A 83 -7.55 14.96 9.09
CA TYR A 83 -6.19 14.43 9.01
C TYR A 83 -5.23 15.24 9.88
N THR A 84 -5.32 16.58 9.88
CA THR A 84 -4.46 17.43 10.72
C THR A 84 -4.56 17.04 12.19
N LEU A 85 -5.77 16.86 12.70
CA LEU A 85 -5.99 16.42 14.08
C LEU A 85 -5.42 15.01 14.31
N ALA A 86 -5.80 14.05 13.47
CA ALA A 86 -5.45 12.65 13.68
C ALA A 86 -3.95 12.38 13.57
N ILE A 87 -3.30 12.95 12.54
CA ILE A 87 -1.87 12.84 12.32
C ILE A 87 -1.09 13.48 13.47
N ASN A 88 -1.51 14.66 13.94
CA ASN A 88 -0.84 15.31 15.06
C ASN A 88 -0.94 14.46 16.35
N ASN A 89 -2.13 13.91 16.64
CA ASN A 89 -2.33 13.02 17.79
C ASN A 89 -1.43 11.78 17.73
N GLY A 90 -1.41 11.07 16.59
CA GLY A 90 -0.63 9.84 16.46
C GLY A 90 0.88 10.07 16.46
N LEU A 91 1.37 11.10 15.76
CA LEU A 91 2.79 11.47 15.80
C LEU A 91 3.23 11.88 17.21
N LYS A 92 2.39 12.62 17.93
CA LYS A 92 2.67 12.99 19.32
C LYS A 92 2.68 11.76 20.24
N ALA A 93 1.74 10.84 20.09
CA ALA A 93 1.70 9.61 20.89
C ALA A 93 2.98 8.77 20.72
N ILE A 94 3.50 8.67 19.49
CA ILE A 94 4.76 7.98 19.19
C ILE A 94 5.95 8.74 19.79
N HIS A 95 6.01 10.06 19.58
CA HIS A 95 7.09 10.90 20.10
C HIS A 95 7.14 10.90 21.65
N ASP A 96 5.99 10.88 22.32
CA ASP A 96 5.89 10.82 23.79
C ASP A 96 6.46 9.49 24.35
N CYS A 97 6.64 8.47 23.50
CA CYS A 97 7.39 7.24 23.81
C CYS A 97 8.90 7.34 23.51
N HIS A 98 9.42 8.55 23.30
CA HIS A 98 10.81 8.86 22.95
C HIS A 98 11.31 8.31 21.61
N VAL A 99 10.40 7.88 20.74
CA VAL A 99 10.75 7.49 19.36
C VAL A 99 10.93 8.75 18.53
N GLN A 100 12.12 8.91 17.95
CA GLN A 100 12.41 10.02 17.04
C GLN A 100 11.90 9.66 15.64
N ILE A 101 11.14 10.57 15.02
CA ILE A 101 10.50 10.34 13.72
C ILE A 101 11.27 11.11 12.66
N GLY A 102 11.90 10.40 11.72
CA GLY A 102 12.65 11.02 10.62
C GLY A 102 11.79 11.26 9.37
N CYS A 103 10.90 10.31 9.07
CA CYS A 103 10.01 10.44 7.93
C CYS A 103 8.64 9.82 8.16
N VAL A 104 7.66 10.33 7.42
CA VAL A 104 6.28 9.83 7.40
C VAL A 104 5.92 9.45 5.98
N MET A 105 5.52 8.19 5.77
CA MET A 105 5.05 7.66 4.49
C MET A 105 3.53 7.75 4.41
N VAL A 106 3.00 8.29 3.31
CA VAL A 106 1.57 8.57 3.15
C VAL A 106 1.05 8.18 1.77
N ASP A 107 -0.18 7.69 1.67
CA ASP A 107 -0.81 7.31 0.39
C ASP A 107 -0.87 8.42 -0.66
N GLY A 108 -0.76 9.69 -0.24
CA GLY A 108 -0.69 10.81 -1.14
C GLY A 108 -2.05 11.40 -1.53
N ARG A 109 -3.11 11.09 -0.77
CA ARG A 109 -4.40 11.78 -0.92
C ARG A 109 -4.21 13.28 -0.72
N THR A 110 -4.88 14.09 -1.54
CA THR A 110 -4.76 15.56 -1.50
C THR A 110 -5.02 16.13 -0.10
N ALA A 111 -6.02 15.61 0.62
CA ALA A 111 -6.34 16.06 1.97
C ALA A 111 -5.26 15.68 3.01
N GLN A 112 -4.67 14.48 2.89
CA GLN A 112 -3.62 13.99 3.77
C GLN A 112 -2.31 14.75 3.53
N LEU A 113 -1.95 14.98 2.26
CA LEU A 113 -0.80 15.81 1.89
C LEU A 113 -1.00 17.26 2.33
N ALA A 114 -2.17 17.86 2.09
CA ALA A 114 -2.46 19.21 2.54
C ALA A 114 -2.36 19.36 4.07
N ALA A 115 -2.73 18.32 4.83
CA ALA A 115 -2.63 18.33 6.28
C ALA A 115 -1.16 18.33 6.76
N LEU A 116 -0.27 17.63 6.05
CA LEU A 116 1.15 17.55 6.38
C LEU A 116 1.99 18.70 5.80
N THR A 117 1.85 19.00 4.50
CA THR A 117 2.77 19.88 3.74
C THR A 117 2.12 21.12 3.14
N GLY A 118 0.82 21.35 3.36
CA GLY A 118 0.12 22.57 2.90
C GLY A 118 0.80 23.86 3.39
N LYS A 119 0.88 24.87 2.51
CA LYS A 119 1.70 26.09 2.73
C LYS A 119 1.41 26.83 4.04
N ASP A 120 0.13 27.08 4.35
CA ASP A 120 -0.22 28.04 5.41
C ASP A 120 -0.95 27.40 6.61
N ASN A 121 -1.41 26.15 6.48
CA ASN A 121 -2.28 25.51 7.48
C ASN A 121 -1.92 24.05 7.78
N SER A 122 -0.71 23.62 7.44
CA SER A 122 -0.27 22.26 7.68
C SER A 122 0.41 22.06 9.03
N ILE A 123 0.53 20.79 9.42
CA ILE A 123 1.26 20.36 10.61
C ILE A 123 2.69 20.88 10.57
N LEU A 124 3.41 20.69 9.46
CA LEU A 124 4.81 21.10 9.36
C LEU A 124 4.97 22.63 9.39
N ALA A 125 4.08 23.38 8.73
CA ALA A 125 4.15 24.84 8.69
C ALA A 125 3.79 25.50 10.04
N LEU A 126 2.76 24.98 10.73
CA LEU A 126 2.20 25.59 11.94
C LEU A 126 2.82 25.05 13.25
N SER A 127 3.62 23.98 13.19
CA SER A 127 4.15 23.39 14.41
C SER A 127 5.02 24.38 15.19
N LYS A 128 4.93 24.33 16.51
CA LYS A 128 5.79 25.12 17.42
C LYS A 128 7.04 24.37 17.85
N VAL A 129 7.13 23.07 17.56
CA VAL A 129 8.23 22.20 17.97
C VAL A 129 9.09 21.82 16.77
N GLN A 130 10.41 21.90 16.94
CA GLN A 130 11.36 21.78 15.82
C GLN A 130 11.32 20.39 15.17
N TRP A 131 11.30 19.32 15.97
CA TRP A 131 11.31 17.94 15.47
C TRP A 131 10.18 17.66 14.47
N MET A 132 9.00 18.25 14.69
CA MET A 132 7.86 18.04 13.82
C MET A 132 8.05 18.77 12.49
N LYS A 133 8.70 19.94 12.46
CA LYS A 133 8.97 20.69 11.22
C LYS A 133 9.98 19.99 10.32
N GLU A 134 10.83 19.16 10.90
CA GLU A 134 11.93 18.46 10.22
C GLU A 134 11.53 17.09 9.66
N ILE A 135 10.30 16.65 9.92
CA ILE A 135 9.78 15.39 9.38
C ILE A 135 9.75 15.44 7.85
N ILE A 136 10.38 14.46 7.22
CA ILE A 136 10.34 14.28 5.78
C ILE A 136 9.05 13.54 5.41
N VAL A 137 8.21 14.15 4.57
CA VAL A 137 6.98 13.51 4.07
C VAL A 137 7.26 12.83 2.75
N VAL A 138 7.04 11.52 2.70
CA VAL A 138 7.32 10.69 1.53
C VAL A 138 5.99 10.11 1.00
N PRO A 139 5.64 10.31 -0.28
CA PRO A 139 4.47 9.67 -0.86
C PRO A 139 4.72 8.16 -1.03
N CYS A 140 3.68 7.36 -0.79
CA CYS A 140 3.68 5.92 -0.94
C CYS A 140 3.96 5.54 -2.40
N ILE A 141 5.09 4.87 -2.62
CA ILE A 141 5.50 4.46 -3.96
C ILE A 141 4.58 3.36 -4.51
N CYS A 142 4.08 2.46 -3.67
CA CYS A 142 3.07 1.48 -4.08
C CYS A 142 1.82 2.15 -4.66
N HIS A 143 1.38 3.25 -4.05
CA HIS A 143 0.24 4.03 -4.54
C HIS A 143 0.55 4.73 -5.88
N ARG A 144 1.77 5.26 -6.05
CA ARG A 144 2.21 5.85 -7.33
C ARG A 144 2.26 4.81 -8.45
N VAL A 145 2.86 3.64 -8.20
CA VAL A 145 2.92 2.52 -9.16
C VAL A 145 1.52 1.99 -9.48
N HIS A 146 0.65 1.88 -8.48
CA HIS A 146 -0.74 1.47 -8.70
C HIS A 146 -1.49 2.47 -9.59
N ASN A 147 -1.33 3.77 -9.34
CA ASN A 147 -1.95 4.81 -10.16
C ASN A 147 -1.41 4.82 -11.60
N ALA A 148 -0.12 4.58 -11.78
CA ALA A 148 0.49 4.37 -13.09
C ALA A 148 -0.13 3.16 -13.81
N TYR A 149 -0.25 2.02 -13.13
CA TYR A 149 -0.89 0.83 -13.68
C TYR A 149 -2.35 1.10 -14.07
N LYS A 150 -3.11 1.74 -13.18
CA LYS A 150 -4.51 2.09 -13.41
C LYS A 150 -4.66 3.01 -14.63
N ALA A 151 -3.78 3.99 -14.78
CA ALA A 151 -3.76 4.87 -15.95
C ALA A 151 -3.46 4.09 -17.23
N ALA A 152 -2.47 3.19 -17.22
CA ALA A 152 -2.16 2.34 -18.37
C ALA A 152 -3.34 1.41 -18.74
N MET A 153 -3.96 0.76 -17.76
CA MET A 153 -5.12 -0.12 -17.97
C MET A 153 -6.36 0.61 -18.50
N ASN A 154 -6.46 1.92 -18.29
CA ASN A 154 -7.55 2.76 -18.80
C ASN A 154 -7.16 3.52 -20.08
N HIS A 155 -5.95 3.30 -20.61
CA HIS A 155 -5.55 3.90 -21.87
C HIS A 155 -6.41 3.35 -23.02
N PRO A 156 -6.85 4.18 -24.00
CA PRO A 156 -7.76 3.76 -25.06
C PRO A 156 -7.28 2.56 -25.89
N ALA A 157 -5.96 2.37 -26.00
CA ALA A 157 -5.37 1.22 -26.70
C ALA A 157 -5.41 -0.10 -25.90
N ILE A 158 -5.64 -0.04 -24.58
CA ILE A 158 -5.58 -1.20 -23.66
C ILE A 158 -6.95 -1.51 -23.07
N SER A 159 -7.77 -0.51 -22.77
CA SER A 159 -9.06 -0.71 -22.09
C SER A 159 -10.00 -1.68 -22.81
N PRO A 160 -10.12 -1.71 -24.15
CA PRO A 160 -10.98 -2.70 -24.81
C PRO A 160 -10.53 -4.14 -24.57
N LEU A 161 -9.21 -4.39 -24.60
CA LEU A 161 -8.64 -5.71 -24.32
C LEU A 161 -8.86 -6.11 -22.86
N LYS A 162 -8.69 -5.16 -21.93
CA LYS A 162 -9.00 -5.38 -20.50
C LYS A 162 -10.46 -5.80 -20.31
N ASP A 163 -11.40 -5.14 -20.97
CA ASP A 163 -12.83 -5.42 -20.82
C ASP A 163 -13.16 -6.84 -21.36
N GLN A 164 -12.64 -7.20 -22.54
CA GLN A 164 -12.75 -8.57 -23.06
C GLN A 164 -12.18 -9.63 -22.11
N LEU A 165 -11.03 -9.34 -21.49
CA LEU A 165 -10.41 -10.25 -20.53
C LEU A 165 -11.20 -10.36 -19.22
N LEU A 166 -11.93 -9.32 -18.81
CA LEU A 166 -12.86 -9.41 -17.68
C LEU A 166 -14.05 -10.32 -17.99
N GLU A 167 -14.55 -10.31 -19.22
CA GLU A 167 -15.56 -11.26 -19.70
C GLU A 167 -15.02 -12.70 -19.68
N VAL A 168 -13.82 -12.92 -20.23
CA VAL A 168 -13.14 -14.24 -20.16
C VAL A 168 -12.96 -14.70 -18.70
N ALA A 169 -12.60 -13.78 -17.80
CA ALA A 169 -12.45 -14.09 -16.38
C ALA A 169 -13.79 -14.52 -15.75
N GLU A 170 -14.92 -13.94 -16.18
CA GLU A 170 -16.25 -14.34 -15.72
C GLU A 170 -16.61 -15.73 -16.21
N ILE A 171 -16.34 -16.05 -17.48
CA ILE A 171 -16.53 -17.40 -18.01
C ILE A 171 -15.67 -18.40 -17.22
N CYS A 172 -14.40 -18.06 -16.95
CA CYS A 172 -13.53 -18.91 -16.14
C CYS A 172 -14.08 -19.14 -14.71
N ARG A 173 -14.79 -18.16 -14.13
CA ARG A 173 -15.43 -18.29 -12.81
C ARG A 173 -16.64 -19.23 -12.83
N GLN A 174 -17.28 -19.42 -13.98
CA GLN A 174 -18.40 -20.34 -14.15
C GLN A 174 -17.94 -21.80 -14.32
N HIS A 175 -16.67 -22.03 -14.67
CA HIS A 175 -16.09 -23.34 -14.95
C HIS A 175 -15.04 -23.81 -13.91
N VAL A 176 -15.34 -23.63 -12.62
CA VAL A 176 -14.39 -23.95 -11.52
C VAL A 176 -13.92 -25.41 -11.58
N GLU A 177 -14.80 -26.33 -11.97
CA GLU A 177 -14.56 -27.76 -12.13
C GLU A 177 -13.47 -28.08 -13.18
N VAL A 178 -13.40 -27.32 -14.27
CA VAL A 178 -12.37 -27.48 -15.31
C VAL A 178 -11.00 -27.02 -14.81
N PHE A 179 -11.01 -25.97 -13.98
CA PHE A 179 -9.81 -25.28 -13.53
C PHE A 179 -9.23 -25.82 -12.22
N GLY A 180 -10.01 -26.53 -11.42
CA GLY A 180 -9.68 -26.95 -10.06
C GLY A 180 -9.56 -25.79 -9.06
N SER A 181 -9.79 -24.56 -9.51
CA SER A 181 -9.81 -23.36 -8.67
C SER A 181 -10.57 -22.24 -9.36
N ARG A 182 -11.15 -21.34 -8.56
CA ARG A 182 -11.91 -20.19 -9.05
C ARG A 182 -10.98 -19.10 -9.59
N CYS A 183 -11.28 -18.57 -10.77
CA CYS A 183 -10.58 -17.40 -11.31
C CYS A 183 -10.78 -16.18 -10.39
N PRO A 184 -9.70 -15.48 -9.99
CA PRO A 184 -9.80 -14.31 -9.11
C PRO A 184 -10.67 -13.20 -9.70
N SER A 185 -11.39 -12.47 -8.84
CA SER A 185 -12.07 -11.22 -9.22
C SER A 185 -11.08 -10.05 -9.24
N ASN A 186 -11.36 -9.05 -10.07
CA ASN A 186 -10.67 -7.77 -9.99
C ASN A 186 -11.14 -6.99 -8.75
N VAL A 187 -10.29 -6.86 -7.74
CA VAL A 187 -10.60 -6.17 -6.48
C VAL A 187 -10.01 -4.77 -6.51
N GLU A 188 -10.84 -3.74 -6.69
CA GLU A 188 -10.35 -2.35 -6.87
C GLU A 188 -9.58 -1.80 -5.67
N THR A 189 -9.78 -2.35 -4.47
CA THR A 189 -9.08 -1.94 -3.26
C THR A 189 -7.71 -2.59 -3.08
N ARG A 190 -7.23 -3.40 -4.05
CA ARG A 190 -5.90 -4.04 -4.03
C ARG A 190 -5.03 -3.51 -5.15
N TRP A 191 -3.73 -3.45 -4.92
CA TRP A 191 -2.81 -2.87 -5.88
C TRP A 191 -2.70 -3.78 -7.09
N VAL A 192 -2.68 -3.18 -8.28
CA VAL A 192 -2.48 -3.86 -9.57
C VAL A 192 -3.47 -5.04 -9.74
N SER A 193 -4.69 -4.93 -9.20
CA SER A 193 -5.60 -6.06 -8.99
C SER A 193 -6.04 -6.83 -10.24
N PHE A 194 -5.94 -6.22 -11.42
CA PHE A 194 -6.23 -6.88 -12.68
C PHE A 194 -5.19 -7.96 -13.04
N ILE A 195 -3.99 -7.94 -12.45
CA ILE A 195 -2.98 -8.99 -12.68
C ILE A 195 -3.49 -10.37 -12.27
N TYR A 196 -4.33 -10.49 -11.25
CA TYR A 196 -4.80 -11.79 -10.75
C TYR A 196 -5.68 -12.54 -11.77
N PRO A 197 -6.78 -11.96 -12.30
CA PRO A 197 -7.52 -12.61 -13.38
C PRO A 197 -6.67 -12.79 -14.63
N LEU A 198 -5.84 -11.80 -15.01
CA LEU A 198 -4.97 -11.89 -16.18
C LEU A 198 -3.96 -13.05 -16.10
N HIS A 199 -3.30 -13.20 -14.95
CA HIS A 199 -2.38 -14.29 -14.67
C HIS A 199 -3.08 -15.64 -14.70
N PHE A 200 -4.30 -15.75 -14.15
CA PHE A 200 -5.09 -16.97 -14.21
C PHE A 200 -5.40 -17.36 -15.66
N ILE A 201 -5.88 -16.42 -16.47
CA ILE A 201 -6.19 -16.64 -17.89
C ILE A 201 -4.93 -17.08 -18.64
N TRP A 202 -3.81 -16.37 -18.44
CA TRP A 202 -2.57 -16.63 -19.16
C TRP A 202 -1.94 -17.97 -18.79
N THR A 203 -1.87 -18.30 -17.50
CA THR A 203 -1.27 -19.56 -17.03
C THR A 203 -2.12 -20.78 -17.34
N LYS A 204 -3.46 -20.62 -17.36
CA LYS A 204 -4.40 -21.70 -17.68
C LYS A 204 -4.93 -21.64 -19.13
N ARG A 205 -4.25 -20.90 -20.00
CA ARG A 205 -4.70 -20.60 -21.38
C ARG A 205 -5.17 -21.81 -22.19
N ALA A 206 -4.47 -22.94 -22.12
CA ALA A 206 -4.85 -24.16 -22.85
C ALA A 206 -6.23 -24.71 -22.44
N LYS A 207 -6.62 -24.50 -21.17
CA LYS A 207 -7.97 -24.85 -20.68
C LYS A 207 -9.00 -23.79 -21.04
N VAL A 208 -8.60 -22.51 -21.02
CA VAL A 208 -9.48 -21.40 -21.42
C VAL A 208 -9.93 -21.56 -22.87
N THR A 209 -9.01 -21.95 -23.76
CA THR A 209 -9.28 -22.18 -25.18
C THR A 209 -10.27 -23.31 -25.48
N LEU A 210 -10.64 -24.13 -24.48
CA LEU A 210 -11.68 -25.15 -24.64
C LEU A 210 -13.08 -24.57 -24.71
N PHE A 211 -13.29 -23.34 -24.21
CA PHE A 211 -14.60 -22.73 -24.11
C PHE A 211 -14.64 -21.26 -24.57
N HIS A 212 -13.50 -20.58 -24.70
CA HIS A 212 -13.44 -19.22 -25.22
C HIS A 212 -12.09 -18.91 -25.88
N SER A 213 -12.09 -18.12 -26.95
CA SER A 213 -10.85 -17.62 -27.55
C SER A 213 -10.14 -16.65 -26.60
N ILE A 214 -8.81 -16.69 -26.57
CA ILE A 214 -8.04 -15.71 -25.81
C ILE A 214 -7.85 -14.49 -26.70
N PRO A 215 -8.25 -13.29 -26.25
CA PRO A 215 -8.06 -12.07 -27.01
C PRO A 215 -6.59 -11.86 -27.41
N ASP A 216 -6.37 -11.44 -28.64
CA ASP A 216 -5.04 -11.07 -29.10
C ASP A 216 -4.50 -9.89 -28.25
N GLY A 217 -3.23 -9.95 -27.85
CA GLY A 217 -2.60 -8.98 -26.94
C GLY A 217 -2.56 -9.40 -25.48
N THR A 218 -3.19 -10.52 -25.13
CA THR A 218 -3.17 -11.02 -23.74
C THR A 218 -1.75 -11.26 -23.23
N GLU A 219 -0.86 -11.82 -24.04
CA GLU A 219 0.54 -12.05 -23.65
C GLU A 219 1.27 -10.73 -23.39
N ASP A 220 1.13 -9.77 -24.30
CA ASP A 220 1.79 -8.48 -24.24
C ASP A 220 1.38 -7.71 -22.98
N LEU A 221 0.08 -7.71 -22.69
CA LEU A 221 -0.50 -7.09 -21.51
C LEU A 221 -0.08 -7.80 -20.22
N TYR A 222 0.01 -9.14 -20.25
CA TYR A 222 0.47 -9.94 -19.12
C TYR A 222 1.92 -9.62 -18.76
N LYS A 223 2.83 -9.62 -19.75
CA LYS A 223 4.24 -9.29 -19.55
C LYS A 223 4.42 -7.90 -18.93
N CYS A 224 3.72 -6.89 -19.46
CA CYS A 224 3.75 -5.53 -18.88
C CYS A 224 3.19 -5.50 -17.45
N SER A 225 2.07 -6.18 -17.20
CA SER A 225 1.43 -6.18 -15.88
C SER A 225 2.27 -6.87 -14.79
N VAL A 226 3.04 -7.90 -15.14
CA VAL A 226 3.95 -8.60 -14.21
C VAL A 226 5.05 -7.67 -13.70
N ILE A 227 5.55 -6.74 -14.52
CA ILE A 227 6.56 -5.76 -14.10
C ILE A 227 5.99 -4.87 -12.99
N PHE A 228 4.76 -4.38 -13.15
CA PHE A 228 4.09 -3.55 -12.14
C PHE A 228 3.76 -4.32 -10.86
N ALA A 229 3.29 -5.56 -10.98
CA ALA A 229 3.05 -6.42 -9.81
C ALA A 229 4.35 -6.68 -9.04
N SER A 230 5.48 -6.89 -9.73
CA SER A 230 6.79 -7.08 -9.11
C SER A 230 7.27 -5.82 -8.39
N LEU A 231 7.07 -4.63 -8.97
CA LEU A 231 7.38 -3.36 -8.29
C LEU A 231 6.61 -3.22 -6.99
N VAL A 232 5.31 -3.49 -6.99
CA VAL A 232 4.49 -3.43 -5.77
C VAL A 232 5.02 -4.39 -4.71
N LEU A 233 5.30 -5.64 -5.06
CA LEU A 233 5.85 -6.61 -4.11
C LEU A 233 7.20 -6.18 -3.52
N ILE A 234 8.06 -5.52 -4.31
CA ILE A 234 9.34 -4.98 -3.83
C ILE A 234 9.14 -3.80 -2.86
N PHE A 235 8.14 -2.96 -3.10
CA PHE A 235 7.91 -1.75 -2.30
C PHE A 235 7.01 -1.97 -1.09
N GLU A 236 6.18 -3.01 -1.08
CA GLU A 236 5.41 -3.44 0.09
C GLU A 236 6.28 -4.14 1.14
N ASP A 237 7.49 -4.60 0.79
CA ASP A 237 8.42 -5.16 1.77
C ASP A 237 8.93 -4.04 2.70
N PRO A 238 8.60 -4.08 4.00
CA PRO A 238 9.03 -3.05 4.96
C PRO A 238 10.54 -3.02 5.18
N LYS A 239 11.30 -3.98 4.63
CA LYS A 239 12.75 -4.01 4.64
C LYS A 239 13.36 -3.33 3.41
N SER A 240 12.55 -2.90 2.45
CA SER A 240 13.00 -2.25 1.23
C SER A 240 13.35 -0.78 1.53
N PRO A 241 14.64 -0.39 1.50
CA PRO A 241 15.01 0.99 1.80
C PRO A 241 14.54 1.93 0.69
N LEU A 242 14.15 3.15 1.04
CA LEU A 242 13.71 4.19 0.10
C LEU A 242 14.74 4.46 -1.01
N SER A 243 16.03 4.27 -0.74
CA SER A 243 17.10 4.40 -1.74
C SER A 243 16.98 3.41 -2.91
N ARG A 244 16.26 2.30 -2.76
CA ARG A 244 16.01 1.33 -3.83
C ARG A 244 14.89 1.73 -4.78
N VAL A 245 14.07 2.72 -4.43
CA VAL A 245 12.92 3.14 -5.25
C VAL A 245 13.37 3.50 -6.66
N TYR A 246 14.31 4.43 -6.79
CA TYR A 246 14.78 4.89 -8.10
C TYR A 246 15.41 3.76 -8.94
N PRO A 247 16.37 2.97 -8.42
CA PRO A 247 16.89 1.81 -9.14
C PRO A 247 15.82 0.81 -9.61
N CYS A 248 14.81 0.54 -8.77
CA CYS A 248 13.75 -0.41 -9.13
C CYS A 248 12.85 0.13 -10.24
N ILE A 249 12.45 1.41 -10.16
CA ILE A 249 11.68 2.07 -11.23
C ILE A 249 12.49 2.11 -12.53
N TYR A 250 13.77 2.48 -12.47
CA TYR A 250 14.65 2.50 -13.64
C TYR A 250 14.77 1.12 -14.29
N ASN A 251 14.98 0.06 -13.51
CA ASN A 251 15.05 -1.31 -14.03
C ASN A 251 13.72 -1.75 -14.64
N ALA A 252 12.58 -1.36 -14.06
CA ALA A 252 11.28 -1.63 -14.66
C ALA A 252 11.07 -0.90 -15.99
N MET A 253 11.56 0.34 -16.11
CA MET A 253 11.57 1.06 -17.39
C MET A 253 12.43 0.32 -18.44
N LYS A 254 13.61 -0.18 -18.05
CA LYS A 254 14.46 -0.99 -18.94
C LYS A 254 13.80 -2.29 -19.38
N ALA A 255 13.15 -3.00 -18.47
CA ALA A 255 12.38 -4.19 -18.83
C ALA A 255 11.24 -3.87 -19.82
N LEU A 256 10.57 -2.72 -19.69
CA LEU A 256 9.56 -2.28 -20.65
C LEU A 256 10.19 -1.87 -21.99
N GLU A 257 11.37 -1.25 -22.01
CA GLU A 257 12.11 -0.97 -23.26
C GLU A 257 12.52 -2.26 -23.99
N GLU A 258 12.94 -3.29 -23.26
CA GLU A 258 13.25 -4.60 -23.82
C GLU A 258 12.00 -5.26 -24.45
N LEU A 259 10.86 -5.20 -23.75
CA LEU A 259 9.59 -5.69 -24.30
C LEU A 259 9.17 -4.91 -25.57
N ASP A 260 9.35 -3.59 -25.59
CA ASP A 260 9.07 -2.76 -26.78
C ASP A 260 9.96 -3.18 -27.97
N ALA A 261 11.24 -3.47 -27.71
CA ALA A 261 12.16 -4.00 -28.72
C ALA A 261 11.77 -5.40 -29.23
N GLU A 262 11.09 -6.19 -28.41
CA GLU A 262 10.48 -7.48 -28.77
C GLU A 262 9.11 -7.35 -29.47
N ASN A 263 8.70 -6.13 -29.86
CA ASN A 263 7.41 -5.79 -30.48
C ASN A 263 6.19 -5.98 -29.56
N ASN A 264 6.35 -5.87 -28.25
CA ASN A 264 5.21 -5.83 -27.33
C ASN A 264 4.38 -4.55 -27.55
N ARG A 265 3.12 -4.71 -27.93
CA ARG A 265 2.20 -3.63 -28.31
C ARG A 265 1.98 -2.54 -27.25
N PHE A 266 2.16 -2.87 -25.98
CA PHE A 266 1.77 -2.01 -24.87
C PHE A 266 2.96 -1.46 -24.07
N ALA A 267 4.15 -2.02 -24.25
CA ALA A 267 5.29 -1.74 -23.41
C ALA A 267 5.67 -0.25 -23.38
N ARG A 268 5.65 0.43 -24.54
CA ARG A 268 5.88 1.88 -24.61
C ARG A 268 4.88 2.68 -23.77
N ILE A 269 3.58 2.34 -23.84
CA ILE A 269 2.51 3.03 -23.09
C ILE A 269 2.74 2.85 -21.58
N PHE A 270 3.01 1.63 -21.15
CA PHE A 270 3.29 1.34 -19.74
C PHE A 270 4.54 2.07 -19.23
N ARG A 271 5.61 2.14 -20.04
CA ARG A 271 6.86 2.83 -19.70
C ARG A 271 6.64 4.33 -19.51
N ASP A 272 5.99 4.97 -20.48
CA ASP A 272 5.81 6.41 -20.49
C ASP A 272 4.92 6.85 -19.31
N ILE A 273 3.86 6.08 -19.02
CA ILE A 273 2.98 6.33 -17.86
C ILE A 273 3.69 6.06 -16.53
N LEU A 274 4.53 5.01 -16.44
CA LEU A 274 5.31 4.74 -15.24
C LEU A 274 6.21 5.94 -14.90
N LEU A 275 6.92 6.47 -15.91
CA LEU A 275 7.78 7.64 -15.76
C LEU A 275 6.99 8.88 -15.30
N GLU A 276 5.87 9.19 -15.98
CA GLU A 276 5.01 10.33 -15.67
C GLU A 276 4.49 10.31 -14.23
N LYS A 277 4.12 9.13 -13.70
CA LYS A 277 3.46 9.02 -12.40
C LYS A 277 4.39 8.77 -11.22
N THR A 278 5.66 8.42 -11.45
CA THR A 278 6.58 8.05 -10.37
C THR A 278 7.74 9.01 -10.18
N ILE A 279 8.31 9.55 -11.26
CA ILE A 279 9.51 10.40 -11.23
C ILE A 279 9.16 11.88 -11.38
N HIS A 280 8.09 12.19 -12.12
CA HIS A 280 7.54 13.55 -12.26
C HIS A 280 6.42 13.81 -11.23
#